data_AF-A0A399YI53-F1
#
_entry.id   AF-A0A399YI53-F1
#
_cell.length_a   1.000
_cell.length_b   1.000
_cell.length_c   1.000
_cell.angle_alpha   90.00
_cell.angle_beta   90.00
_cell.angle_gamma   90.00
#
_symmetry.space_group_name_H-M   'P 1'
#
loop_
_entity.id
_entity.type
_entity.pdbx_description
1 polymer ?
#
loop_
_entity_poly.entity_id
_entity_poly.type
_entity_poly.pdbx_seq_one_letter_code
_entity_poly.pdbx_strand_id
1 'polypeptide(L)'
;MSDKPQTTRRVVRGILTRPDAQIVFVDTPGIHRPIHPLGKFMVRSAVDVLDGIDVVVFVADGSKMPTREDEDVAEMLNTRVQAPVLLALNKMDLLKRDAIGEITQAFFDLVKHADWMRLTATKRENADKLLELIVARLPEGPALYPEDEITDMPMQFLAGELVREQLLINTRQEIPHSIAVQVDEWEERSENLTYISATIWVEKDSQKAIVIGERRQHVEKSWRRRAQRNRSVARASSVFRVDGQGASAVAAR
;
A
#
# COMPACT_ATOMS: atom_id res chain seq x y z
N MET A 1 1.49 -4.17 7.44
CA MET A 1 0.80 -2.97 6.93
C MET A 1 0.67 -1.96 8.05
N SER A 2 0.88 -0.67 7.76
CA SER A 2 0.77 0.43 8.74
C SER A 2 -0.69 0.90 8.87
N ASP A 3 -1.15 1.19 10.10
CA ASP A 3 -2.49 1.74 10.38
C ASP A 3 -2.69 3.20 9.92
N LYS A 4 -1.75 3.74 9.12
CA LYS A 4 -1.73 5.16 8.75
C LYS A 4 -2.31 5.35 7.33
N PRO A 5 -3.21 6.33 7.13
CA PRO A 5 -3.75 6.61 5.80
C PRO A 5 -2.66 7.08 4.83
N GLN A 6 -2.87 6.86 3.53
CA GLN A 6 -2.00 7.34 2.42
C GLN A 6 -0.60 6.71 2.35
N THR A 7 -0.52 5.39 2.42
CA THR A 7 0.76 4.68 2.33
C THR A 7 1.30 4.58 0.90
N THR A 8 0.47 4.38 -0.12
CA THR A 8 0.95 4.12 -1.48
C THR A 8 1.08 5.42 -2.28
N ARG A 9 2.25 5.74 -2.85
CA ARG A 9 2.51 6.99 -3.63
C ARG A 9 2.73 6.76 -5.13
N ARG A 10 2.96 5.51 -5.53
CA ARG A 10 3.09 5.05 -6.91
C ARG A 10 2.16 3.86 -7.08
N VAL A 11 1.62 3.70 -8.28
CA VAL A 11 0.83 2.53 -8.65
C VAL A 11 1.67 1.27 -8.42
N VAL A 12 1.24 0.41 -7.50
CA VAL A 12 1.85 -0.91 -7.28
C VAL A 12 1.03 -1.95 -8.02
N ARG A 13 1.68 -2.77 -8.85
CA ARG A 13 1.03 -3.90 -9.50
C ARG A 13 1.33 -5.18 -8.74
N GLY A 14 0.29 -5.84 -8.27
CA GLY A 14 0.34 -7.21 -7.75
C GLY A 14 -0.26 -8.15 -8.77
N ILE A 15 0.42 -9.24 -9.07
CA ILE A 15 0.02 -10.18 -10.12
C ILE A 15 -0.40 -11.48 -9.44
N LEU A 16 -1.60 -11.95 -9.76
CA LEU A 16 -2.12 -13.24 -9.32
C LEU A 16 -2.45 -14.07 -10.56
N THR A 17 -1.61 -15.06 -10.83
CA THR A 17 -1.86 -16.04 -11.90
C THR A 17 -2.55 -17.27 -11.32
N ARG A 18 -3.66 -17.67 -11.95
CA ARG A 18 -4.41 -18.91 -11.71
C ARG A 18 -4.45 -19.73 -13.01
N PRO A 19 -4.79 -21.02 -12.95
CA PRO A 19 -4.95 -21.84 -14.15
C PRO A 19 -6.01 -21.30 -15.14
N ASP A 20 -6.99 -20.55 -14.65
CA ASP A 20 -8.15 -20.06 -15.40
C ASP A 20 -8.15 -18.54 -15.65
N ALA A 21 -7.25 -17.77 -15.04
CA ALA A 21 -7.21 -16.32 -15.16
C ALA A 21 -5.87 -15.73 -14.67
N GLN A 22 -5.53 -14.52 -15.15
CA GLN A 22 -4.49 -13.69 -14.55
C GLN A 22 -5.08 -12.34 -14.13
N ILE A 23 -4.90 -11.97 -12.87
CA ILE A 23 -5.38 -10.71 -12.31
C ILE A 23 -4.18 -9.82 -12.03
N VAL A 24 -4.19 -8.60 -12.59
CA VAL A 24 -3.22 -7.55 -12.27
C VAL A 24 -3.90 -6.55 -11.35
N PHE A 25 -3.67 -6.69 -10.05
CA PHE A 25 -4.13 -5.74 -9.05
C PHE A 25 -3.33 -4.46 -9.15
N VAL A 26 -4.04 -3.35 -9.17
CA VAL A 26 -3.45 -2.02 -9.27
C VAL A 26 -3.74 -1.27 -7.98
N ASP A 27 -2.77 -1.17 -7.08
CA ASP A 27 -2.91 -0.43 -5.82
C ASP A 27 -2.77 1.06 -6.10
N THR A 28 -3.89 1.78 -6.03
CA THR A 28 -3.91 3.23 -6.16
C THR A 28 -3.67 3.89 -4.81
N PRO A 29 -2.89 4.99 -4.75
CA PRO A 29 -2.88 5.88 -3.59
C PRO A 29 -4.31 6.18 -3.13
N GLY A 30 -4.58 6.08 -1.83
CA GLY A 30 -5.94 6.26 -1.30
C GLY A 30 -6.57 7.55 -1.85
N ILE A 31 -7.72 7.41 -2.51
CA ILE A 31 -8.45 8.52 -3.12
C ILE A 31 -9.11 9.30 -1.98
N HIS A 32 -8.49 10.42 -1.60
CA HIS A 32 -8.98 11.33 -0.56
C HIS A 32 -9.03 12.75 -1.12
N ARG A 33 -9.84 13.62 -0.53
CA ARG A 33 -9.91 15.01 -0.96
C ARG A 33 -8.55 15.70 -0.77
N PRO A 34 -7.90 16.17 -1.84
CA PRO A 34 -6.52 16.61 -1.72
C PRO A 34 -6.43 18.01 -1.10
N ILE A 35 -5.79 18.10 0.06
CA ILE A 35 -5.59 19.36 0.81
C ILE A 35 -4.41 20.18 0.24
N HIS A 36 -3.41 19.50 -0.35
CA HIS A 36 -2.17 20.09 -0.87
C HIS A 36 -1.88 19.70 -2.34
N PRO A 37 -0.99 20.43 -3.05
CA PRO A 37 -0.67 20.16 -4.47
C PRO A 37 -0.18 18.73 -4.75
N LEU A 38 0.61 18.14 -3.86
CA LEU A 38 1.04 16.74 -3.96
C LEU A 38 -0.18 15.78 -3.87
N GLY A 39 -1.12 16.07 -2.97
CA GLY A 39 -2.39 15.35 -2.90
C GLY A 39 -3.17 15.44 -4.21
N LYS A 40 -3.24 16.62 -4.84
CA LYS A 40 -3.94 16.79 -6.12
C LYS A 40 -3.30 15.95 -7.23
N PHE A 41 -1.97 15.89 -7.25
CA PHE A 41 -1.24 15.04 -8.18
C PHE A 41 -1.49 13.55 -7.92
N MET A 42 -1.49 13.10 -6.66
CA MET A 42 -1.78 11.71 -6.30
C MET A 42 -3.21 11.30 -6.68
N VAL A 43 -4.21 12.14 -6.40
CA VAL A 43 -5.61 11.88 -6.78
C VAL A 43 -5.77 11.85 -8.29
N ARG A 44 -5.15 12.79 -9.02
CA ARG A 44 -5.18 12.77 -10.48
C ARG A 44 -4.52 11.51 -11.04
N SER A 45 -3.36 11.12 -10.52
CA SER A 45 -2.67 9.90 -10.93
C SER A 45 -3.51 8.64 -10.63
N ALA A 46 -4.22 8.61 -9.50
CA ALA A 46 -5.14 7.52 -9.18
C ALA A 46 -6.34 7.47 -10.12
N VAL A 47 -6.88 8.62 -10.54
CA VAL A 47 -7.99 8.70 -11.50
C VAL A 47 -7.54 8.31 -12.91
N ASP A 48 -6.39 8.80 -13.37
CA ASP A 48 -5.84 8.47 -14.70
C ASP A 48 -5.55 6.96 -14.83
N VAL A 49 -5.31 6.27 -13.71
CA VAL A 49 -5.11 4.81 -13.66
C VAL A 49 -6.41 4.04 -13.84
N LEU A 50 -7.58 4.65 -13.55
CA LEU A 50 -8.87 4.00 -13.75
C LEU A 50 -9.22 3.87 -15.24
N ASP A 51 -8.59 4.67 -16.11
CA ASP A 51 -8.70 4.53 -17.55
C ASP A 51 -7.97 3.25 -18.00
N GLY A 52 -8.73 2.25 -18.46
CA GLY A 52 -8.20 0.95 -18.89
C GLY A 52 -8.24 -0.14 -17.81
N ILE A 53 -8.90 0.10 -16.67
CA ILE A 53 -9.20 -0.93 -15.67
C ILE A 53 -10.45 -1.71 -16.10
N ASP A 54 -10.38 -3.04 -16.07
CA ASP A 54 -11.50 -3.92 -16.40
C ASP A 54 -12.54 -4.00 -15.28
N VAL A 55 -12.11 -3.97 -14.02
CA VAL A 55 -12.97 -4.09 -12.83
C VAL A 55 -12.41 -3.24 -11.69
N VAL A 56 -13.27 -2.46 -11.04
CA VAL A 56 -12.89 -1.67 -9.86
C VAL A 56 -13.44 -2.32 -8.60
N VAL A 57 -12.60 -2.49 -7.58
CA VAL A 57 -13.05 -2.96 -6.26
C VAL A 57 -13.06 -1.78 -5.29
N PHE A 58 -14.25 -1.32 -4.92
CA PHE A 58 -14.40 -0.29 -3.89
C PHE A 58 -14.46 -0.94 -2.51
N VAL A 59 -13.33 -0.89 -1.80
CA VAL A 59 -13.22 -1.43 -0.44
C VAL A 59 -13.59 -0.37 0.59
N ALA A 60 -14.64 -0.60 1.36
CA ALA A 60 -15.09 0.30 2.42
C ALA A 60 -15.07 -0.39 3.79
N ASP A 61 -15.01 0.41 4.86
CA ASP A 61 -15.12 -0.09 6.23
C ASP A 61 -16.60 -0.30 6.59
N GLY A 62 -17.05 -1.54 6.47
CA GLY A 62 -18.42 -1.93 6.76
C GLY A 62 -18.76 -1.98 8.25
N SER A 63 -17.83 -1.69 9.16
CA SER A 63 -18.15 -1.66 10.60
C SER A 63 -18.83 -0.37 11.08
N LYS A 64 -19.09 0.58 10.17
CA LYS A 64 -19.63 1.91 10.47
C LYS A 64 -20.45 2.43 9.28
N MET A 65 -21.24 3.47 9.50
CA MET A 65 -21.92 4.19 8.43
C MET A 65 -20.91 4.84 7.46
N PRO A 66 -21.28 5.02 6.18
CA PRO A 66 -20.45 5.73 5.23
C PRO A 66 -19.98 7.08 5.77
N THR A 67 -18.70 7.35 5.59
CA THR A 67 -18.09 8.61 5.95
C THR A 67 -18.07 9.57 4.76
N ARG A 68 -17.71 10.83 5.00
CA ARG A 68 -17.57 11.81 3.93
C ARG A 68 -16.52 11.41 2.88
N GLU A 69 -15.48 10.69 3.30
CA GLU A 69 -14.45 10.17 2.37
C GLU A 69 -15.03 9.07 1.48
N ASP A 70 -15.87 8.18 2.03
CA ASP A 70 -16.56 7.16 1.25
C ASP A 70 -17.53 7.79 0.23
N GLU A 71 -18.22 8.87 0.62
CA GLU A 71 -19.09 9.64 -0.28
C GLU A 71 -18.32 10.26 -1.45
N ASP A 72 -17.19 10.91 -1.16
CA ASP A 72 -16.37 11.56 -2.19
C ASP A 72 -15.79 10.52 -3.18
N VAL A 73 -15.39 9.33 -2.70
CA VAL A 73 -14.94 8.21 -3.56
C VAL A 73 -16.09 7.68 -4.41
N ALA A 74 -17.26 7.44 -3.80
CA ALA A 74 -18.42 6.92 -4.52
C ALA A 74 -18.92 7.90 -5.59
N GLU A 75 -18.93 9.21 -5.32
CA GLU A 75 -19.25 10.24 -6.31
C GLU A 75 -18.29 10.17 -7.50
N MET A 76 -17.00 10.04 -7.25
CA MET A 76 -15.99 9.90 -8.30
C MET A 76 -16.21 8.62 -9.12
N LEU A 77 -16.46 7.48 -8.46
CA LEU A 77 -16.75 6.21 -9.15
C LEU A 77 -17.99 6.34 -10.03
N ASN A 78 -19.08 6.88 -9.50
CA ASN A 78 -20.35 7.03 -10.21
C ASN A 78 -20.26 7.98 -11.41
N THR A 79 -19.38 8.98 -11.37
CA THR A 79 -19.31 10.04 -12.39
C THR A 79 -18.21 9.82 -13.42
N ARG A 80 -17.13 9.12 -13.08
CA ARG A 80 -15.94 9.01 -13.92
C ARG A 80 -15.59 7.60 -14.37
N VAL A 81 -16.02 6.57 -13.64
CA VAL A 81 -15.66 5.18 -13.94
C VAL A 81 -16.76 4.52 -14.77
N GLN A 82 -16.35 3.91 -15.89
CA GLN A 82 -17.25 3.12 -16.73
C GLN A 82 -17.15 1.61 -16.44
N ALA A 83 -16.02 1.17 -15.89
CA ALA A 83 -15.81 -0.22 -15.50
C ALA A 83 -16.80 -0.67 -14.42
N PRO A 84 -17.18 -1.96 -14.38
CA PRO A 84 -17.98 -2.51 -13.30
C PRO A 84 -17.30 -2.31 -11.94
N VAL A 85 -18.05 -1.77 -10.99
CA VAL A 85 -17.61 -1.59 -9.61
C VAL A 85 -18.12 -2.74 -8.75
N LEU A 86 -17.23 -3.40 -8.02
CA LEU A 86 -17.54 -4.38 -6.98
C LEU A 86 -17.41 -3.70 -5.62
N LEU A 87 -18.49 -3.69 -4.83
CA LEU A 87 -18.47 -3.14 -3.48
C LEU A 87 -17.98 -4.20 -2.47
N ALA A 88 -16.86 -3.93 -1.81
CA ALA A 88 -16.27 -4.83 -0.82
C ALA A 88 -16.38 -4.20 0.58
N LEU A 89 -17.34 -4.64 1.39
CA LEU A 89 -17.49 -4.16 2.76
C LEU A 89 -16.63 -5.00 3.70
N ASN A 90 -15.52 -4.43 4.17
CA ASN A 90 -14.55 -5.10 5.04
C ASN A 90 -14.87 -4.87 6.53
N LYS A 91 -14.25 -5.67 7.41
CA LYS A 91 -14.42 -5.63 8.88
C LYS A 91 -15.84 -5.94 9.37
N MET A 92 -16.60 -6.72 8.59
CA MET A 92 -17.99 -7.04 8.89
C MET A 92 -18.15 -7.91 10.16
N ASP A 93 -17.08 -8.52 10.64
CA ASP A 93 -17.04 -9.25 11.90
C ASP A 93 -17.13 -8.36 13.15
N LEU A 94 -16.97 -7.04 13.00
CA LEU A 94 -17.13 -6.07 14.09
C LEU A 94 -18.59 -5.62 14.28
N LEU A 95 -19.48 -5.93 13.33
CA LEU A 95 -20.89 -5.55 13.42
C LEU A 95 -21.72 -6.56 14.21
N LYS A 96 -22.69 -6.02 14.95
CA LYS A 96 -23.82 -6.80 15.45
C LYS A 96 -24.83 -7.06 14.32
N ARG A 97 -25.53 -8.19 14.37
CA ARG A 97 -26.41 -8.66 13.27
C ARG A 97 -27.52 -7.68 12.91
N ASP A 98 -28.02 -6.94 13.88
CA ASP A 98 -29.07 -5.92 13.74
C ASP A 98 -28.62 -4.71 12.90
N ALA A 99 -27.35 -4.32 12.99
CA ALA A 99 -26.82 -3.16 12.27
C ALA A 99 -26.40 -3.46 10.81
N ILE A 100 -26.28 -4.74 10.43
CA ILE A 100 -25.75 -5.14 9.10
C ILE A 100 -26.64 -4.60 7.97
N GLY A 101 -27.97 -4.72 8.10
CA GLY A 101 -28.90 -4.33 7.04
C GLY A 101 -28.85 -2.83 6.74
N GLU A 102 -28.90 -2.00 7.78
CA GLU A 102 -28.88 -0.54 7.65
C GLU A 102 -27.56 -0.05 7.01
N ILE A 103 -26.42 -0.52 7.53
CA ILE A 103 -25.11 -0.09 7.02
C ILE A 103 -24.91 -0.55 5.57
N THR A 104 -25.26 -1.80 5.27
CA THR A 104 -25.10 -2.34 3.92
C THR A 104 -25.97 -1.56 2.93
N GLN A 105 -27.22 -1.24 3.30
CA GLN A 105 -28.11 -0.44 2.46
C GLN A 105 -27.55 0.97 2.23
N ALA A 106 -27.00 1.61 3.26
CA ALA A 106 -26.39 2.93 3.13
C ALA A 106 -25.24 2.95 2.10
N PHE A 107 -24.41 1.89 2.04
CA PHE A 107 -23.39 1.78 0.99
C PHE A 107 -23.95 1.42 -0.38
N PHE A 108 -25.00 0.60 -0.45
CA PHE A 108 -25.66 0.27 -1.72
C PHE A 108 -26.25 1.50 -2.40
N ASP A 109 -26.85 2.39 -1.63
CA ASP A 109 -27.44 3.63 -2.14
C ASP A 109 -26.36 4.65 -2.54
N LEU A 110 -25.14 4.49 -2.03
CA LEU A 110 -24.04 5.44 -2.23
C LEU A 110 -23.33 5.24 -3.57
N VAL A 111 -23.14 4.00 -4.02
CA VAL A 111 -22.35 3.67 -5.21
C VAL A 111 -23.11 2.74 -6.15
N LYS A 112 -23.11 3.06 -7.44
CA LYS A 112 -23.59 2.14 -8.47
C LYS A 112 -22.60 0.98 -8.59
N HIS A 113 -22.98 -0.18 -8.08
CA HIS A 113 -22.15 -1.38 -8.07
C HIS A 113 -22.81 -2.49 -8.90
N ALA A 114 -21.98 -3.32 -9.52
CA ALA A 114 -22.40 -4.49 -10.28
C ALA A 114 -22.61 -5.72 -9.37
N ASP A 115 -21.90 -5.77 -8.24
CA ASP A 115 -22.00 -6.81 -7.22
C ASP A 115 -21.40 -6.31 -5.91
N TRP A 116 -21.54 -7.11 -4.86
CA TRP A 116 -20.93 -6.81 -3.58
C TRP A 116 -20.47 -8.05 -2.82
N MET A 117 -19.54 -7.86 -1.90
CA MET A 117 -19.06 -8.91 -1.01
C MET A 117 -18.79 -8.37 0.39
N ARG A 118 -19.21 -9.13 1.40
CA ARG A 118 -18.80 -8.91 2.79
C ARG A 118 -17.46 -9.59 3.04
N LEU A 119 -16.54 -8.90 3.70
CA LEU A 119 -15.19 -9.40 3.94
C LEU A 119 -14.77 -9.24 5.40
N THR A 120 -13.89 -10.13 5.82
CA THR A 120 -12.97 -9.90 6.94
C THR A 120 -11.56 -10.22 6.44
N ALA A 121 -10.86 -9.21 5.94
CA ALA A 121 -9.56 -9.37 5.29
C ALA A 121 -8.53 -10.06 6.20
N THR A 122 -8.53 -9.75 7.50
CA THR A 122 -7.61 -10.34 8.48
C THR A 122 -7.82 -11.84 8.68
N LYS A 123 -9.05 -12.33 8.46
CA LYS A 123 -9.42 -13.74 8.52
C LYS A 123 -9.52 -14.39 7.13
N ARG A 124 -9.27 -13.61 6.07
CA ARG A 124 -9.47 -13.99 4.66
C ARG A 124 -10.89 -14.48 4.35
N GLU A 125 -11.89 -14.05 5.13
CA GLU A 125 -13.27 -14.48 4.91
C GLU A 125 -13.82 -13.88 3.61
N ASN A 126 -14.36 -14.74 2.74
CA ASN A 126 -14.92 -14.43 1.41
C ASN A 126 -13.94 -13.75 0.42
N ALA A 127 -12.64 -13.77 0.70
CA ALA A 127 -11.63 -13.28 -0.24
C ALA A 127 -11.68 -14.07 -1.56
N ASP A 128 -11.82 -15.40 -1.49
CA ASP A 128 -11.91 -16.26 -2.68
C ASP A 128 -13.15 -15.97 -3.52
N LYS A 129 -14.30 -15.69 -2.86
CA LYS A 129 -15.53 -15.31 -3.56
C LYS A 129 -15.42 -13.95 -4.24
N LEU A 130 -14.74 -12.99 -3.60
CA LEU A 130 -14.43 -11.72 -4.25
C LEU A 130 -13.56 -11.94 -5.49
N LEU A 131 -12.55 -12.82 -5.39
CA LEU A 131 -11.72 -13.18 -6.54
C LEU A 131 -12.55 -13.81 -7.67
N GLU A 132 -13.50 -14.70 -7.36
CA GLU A 132 -14.43 -15.25 -8.36
C GLU A 132 -15.26 -14.16 -9.04
N LEU A 133 -15.77 -13.18 -8.29
CA LEU A 133 -16.50 -12.04 -8.84
C LEU A 133 -15.65 -11.17 -9.76
N ILE A 134 -14.36 -11.01 -9.45
CA ILE A 134 -13.39 -10.30 -10.30
C ILE A 134 -13.14 -11.10 -11.57
N VAL A 135 -12.78 -12.38 -11.46
CA VAL A 135 -12.47 -13.25 -12.60
C VAL A 135 -13.64 -13.32 -13.58
N ALA A 136 -14.87 -13.44 -13.08
CA ALA A 136 -16.08 -13.48 -13.91
C ALA A 136 -16.32 -12.21 -14.76
N ARG A 137 -15.58 -11.13 -14.50
CA ARG A 137 -15.70 -9.83 -15.19
C ARG A 137 -14.45 -9.44 -15.96
N LEU A 138 -13.38 -10.25 -15.89
CA LEU A 138 -12.20 -10.01 -16.71
C LEU A 138 -12.51 -10.36 -18.19
N PRO A 139 -11.96 -9.59 -19.14
CA PRO A 139 -12.05 -9.95 -20.55
C PRO A 139 -11.28 -11.23 -20.85
N GLU A 140 -11.73 -11.99 -21.85
CA GLU A 140 -10.92 -13.08 -22.40
C GLU A 140 -9.69 -12.51 -23.11
N GLY A 141 -8.52 -13.07 -22.81
CA GLY A 141 -7.26 -12.62 -23.39
C GLY A 141 -6.07 -13.47 -22.93
N PRO A 142 -4.90 -13.29 -23.57
CA PRO A 142 -3.68 -13.91 -23.11
C PRO A 142 -3.26 -13.33 -21.75
N ALA A 143 -2.49 -14.12 -20.98
CA ALA A 143 -1.80 -13.61 -19.81
C ALA A 143 -0.89 -12.43 -20.21
N LEU A 144 -0.89 -11.38 -19.41
CA LEU A 144 -0.07 -10.17 -19.61
C LEU A 144 1.37 -10.38 -19.11
N TYR A 145 1.54 -11.25 -18.13
CA TYR A 145 2.82 -11.54 -17.46
C TYR A 145 3.10 -13.05 -17.42
N PRO A 146 4.38 -13.47 -17.28
CA PRO A 146 4.75 -14.85 -16.96
C PRO A 146 4.06 -15.40 -15.71
N GLU A 147 3.91 -16.73 -15.63
CA GLU A 147 3.14 -17.38 -14.55
C GLU A 147 3.76 -17.22 -13.16
N ASP A 148 5.08 -17.06 -13.09
CA ASP A 148 5.87 -16.92 -11.85
C ASP A 148 6.04 -15.47 -11.39
N GLU A 149 5.58 -14.49 -12.18
CA GLU A 149 5.69 -13.08 -11.83
C GLU A 149 4.59 -12.70 -10.84
N ILE A 150 5.00 -12.21 -9.65
CA ILE A 150 4.10 -11.79 -8.57
C ILE A 150 3.94 -10.25 -8.54
N THR A 151 4.90 -9.52 -9.12
CA THR A 151 4.90 -8.06 -9.21
C THR A 151 5.86 -7.60 -10.31
N ASP A 152 5.54 -6.49 -10.98
CA ASP A 152 6.39 -5.85 -11.98
C ASP A 152 7.48 -4.94 -11.37
N MET A 153 7.58 -4.95 -10.03
CA MET A 153 8.41 -4.01 -9.28
C MET A 153 9.85 -4.51 -9.08
N PRO A 154 10.87 -3.65 -9.28
CA PRO A 154 12.24 -3.98 -8.94
C PRO A 154 12.40 -4.31 -7.45
N MET A 155 13.22 -5.32 -7.12
CA MET A 155 13.49 -5.74 -5.73
C MET A 155 14.01 -4.59 -4.85
N GLN A 156 14.77 -3.66 -5.42
CA GLN A 156 15.26 -2.48 -4.72
C GLN A 156 14.11 -1.57 -4.27
N PHE A 157 13.05 -1.47 -5.08
CA PHE A 157 11.87 -0.70 -4.72
C PHE A 157 11.12 -1.37 -3.56
N LEU A 158 10.88 -2.68 -3.64
CA LEU A 158 10.24 -3.43 -2.56
C LEU A 158 11.00 -3.31 -1.24
N ALA A 159 12.34 -3.40 -1.27
CA ALA A 159 13.16 -3.18 -0.09
C ALA A 159 13.04 -1.75 0.47
N GLY A 160 12.99 -0.73 -0.40
CA GLY A 160 12.72 0.65 0.00
C GLY A 160 11.37 0.80 0.69
N GLU A 161 10.32 0.15 0.19
CA GLU A 161 8.99 0.15 0.77
C GLU A 161 8.94 -0.57 2.13
N LEU A 162 9.67 -1.67 2.31
CA LEU A 162 9.81 -2.34 3.60
C LEU A 162 10.50 -1.44 4.63
N VAL A 163 11.57 -0.75 4.25
CA VAL A 163 12.24 0.23 5.12
C VAL A 163 11.27 1.36 5.48
N ARG A 164 10.52 1.87 4.50
CA ARG A 164 9.52 2.91 4.70
C ARG A 164 8.41 2.46 5.65
N GLU A 165 7.89 1.25 5.50
CA GLU A 165 6.89 0.68 6.41
C GLU A 165 7.40 0.65 7.85
N GLN A 166 8.64 0.22 8.07
CA GLN A 166 9.24 0.24 9.41
C GLN A 166 9.38 1.65 9.96
N LEU A 167 9.76 2.63 9.15
CA LEU A 167 9.76 4.03 9.57
C LEU A 167 8.35 4.51 9.94
N LEU A 168 7.32 4.12 9.19
CA LEU A 168 5.93 4.48 9.47
C LEU A 168 5.43 3.86 10.78
N ILE A 169 5.77 2.61 11.08
CA ILE A 169 5.41 1.94 12.33
C ILE A 169 6.08 2.63 13.53
N ASN A 170 7.35 2.99 13.39
CA ASN A 170 8.17 3.46 14.51
C ASN A 170 8.16 4.99 14.72
N THR A 171 7.61 5.77 13.78
CA THR A 171 7.50 7.24 13.90
C THR A 171 6.06 7.67 14.20
N ARG A 172 5.87 8.87 14.73
CA ARG A 172 4.55 9.49 15.00
C ARG A 172 4.54 10.93 14.44
N GLN A 173 3.42 11.66 14.56
CA GLN A 173 3.25 13.07 14.11
C GLN A 173 3.24 13.25 12.58
N GLU A 174 3.67 14.41 12.03
CA GLU A 174 3.63 14.76 10.58
C GLU A 174 4.54 13.90 9.68
N ILE A 175 5.42 13.07 10.27
CA ILE A 175 6.41 12.26 9.56
C ILE A 175 5.86 11.33 8.45
N PRO A 176 4.73 10.62 8.65
CA PRO A 176 4.26 9.58 7.73
C PRO A 176 4.05 10.05 6.30
N HIS A 177 3.61 11.30 6.15
CA HIS A 177 3.26 11.86 4.86
C HIS A 177 4.43 12.58 4.18
N SER A 178 5.62 12.61 4.80
CA SER A 178 6.79 13.40 4.33
C SER A 178 8.06 12.56 4.12
N ILE A 179 8.03 11.24 4.28
CA ILE A 179 9.20 10.35 4.08
C ILE A 179 9.21 9.78 2.66
N ALA A 180 10.39 9.73 2.02
CA ALA A 180 10.65 8.84 0.89
C ALA A 180 11.93 8.03 1.14
N VAL A 181 11.98 6.78 0.67
CA VAL A 181 13.16 5.91 0.78
C VAL A 181 13.63 5.56 -0.62
N GLN A 182 14.92 5.74 -0.87
CA GLN A 182 15.58 5.36 -2.11
C GLN A 182 16.71 4.40 -1.80
N VAL A 183 16.74 3.24 -2.44
CA VAL A 183 17.90 2.34 -2.37
C VAL A 183 18.97 2.88 -3.32
N ASP A 184 20.15 3.14 -2.77
CA ASP A 184 21.31 3.70 -3.48
C ASP A 184 22.25 2.59 -3.98
N GLU A 185 22.45 1.54 -3.18
CA GLU A 185 23.37 0.43 -3.50
C GLU A 185 22.69 -0.89 -3.16
N TRP A 186 22.91 -1.89 -4.02
CA TRP A 186 22.46 -3.27 -3.85
C TRP A 186 23.58 -4.20 -4.30
N GLU A 187 24.26 -4.85 -3.36
CA GLU A 187 25.39 -5.73 -3.65
C GLU A 187 25.21 -7.08 -2.98
N GLU A 188 25.18 -8.15 -3.76
CA GLU A 188 25.28 -9.51 -3.23
C GLU A 188 26.74 -9.76 -2.81
N ARG A 189 26.98 -9.83 -1.50
CA ARG A 189 28.32 -10.02 -0.93
C ARG A 189 28.64 -11.47 -0.63
N SER A 190 27.62 -12.30 -0.42
CA SER A 190 27.72 -13.76 -0.35
C SER A 190 26.34 -14.39 -0.56
N GLU A 191 26.27 -15.72 -0.65
CA GLU A 191 25.01 -16.48 -0.84
C GLU A 191 23.89 -16.09 0.14
N ASN A 192 24.24 -15.63 1.36
CA ASN A 192 23.26 -15.27 2.39
C ASN A 192 23.39 -13.80 2.82
N LEU A 193 24.07 -12.95 2.06
CA LEU A 193 24.29 -11.55 2.46
C LEU A 193 24.15 -10.60 1.27
N THR A 194 23.10 -9.78 1.33
CA THR A 194 22.89 -8.68 0.40
C THR A 194 23.09 -7.37 1.14
N TYR A 195 24.11 -6.62 0.74
CA TYR A 195 24.32 -5.27 1.20
C TYR A 195 23.34 -4.32 0.51
N ILE A 196 22.60 -3.54 1.31
CA ILE A 196 21.64 -2.56 0.81
C ILE A 196 21.96 -1.21 1.46
N SER A 197 22.26 -0.21 0.65
CA SER A 197 22.37 1.18 1.13
C SER A 197 21.13 1.94 0.71
N ALA A 198 20.56 2.74 1.61
CA ALA A 198 19.38 3.54 1.30
C ALA A 198 19.47 4.96 1.87
N THR A 199 18.93 5.91 1.12
CA THR A 199 18.74 7.29 1.51
C THR A 199 17.29 7.53 1.91
N ILE A 200 17.11 8.13 3.10
CA ILE A 200 15.80 8.54 3.62
C ILE A 200 15.68 10.06 3.45
N TRP A 201 14.70 10.47 2.66
CA TRP A 201 14.35 11.86 2.40
C TRP A 201 13.24 12.31 3.34
N VAL A 202 13.37 13.53 3.87
CA VAL A 202 12.38 14.21 4.72
C VAL A 202 12.22 15.67 4.27
N GLU A 203 11.07 16.28 4.54
CA GLU A 203 10.76 17.64 4.07
C GLU A 203 11.34 18.74 4.97
N LYS A 204 11.43 18.48 6.29
CA LYS A 204 11.86 19.48 7.29
C LYS A 204 12.98 18.93 8.18
N ASP A 205 13.88 19.79 8.65
CA ASP A 205 14.95 19.40 9.58
C ASP A 205 14.42 18.86 10.93
N SER A 206 13.26 19.34 11.38
CA SER A 206 12.58 18.79 12.56
C SER A 206 12.22 17.30 12.39
N GLN A 207 11.85 16.90 11.17
CA GLN A 207 11.51 15.52 10.84
C GLN A 207 12.76 14.62 10.81
N LYS A 208 13.89 15.17 10.34
CA LYS A 208 15.19 14.47 10.39
C LYS A 208 15.57 14.07 11.82
N ALA A 209 15.37 14.96 12.79
CA ALA A 209 15.63 14.66 14.20
C ALA A 209 14.76 13.51 14.72
N ILE A 210 13.50 13.41 14.27
CA ILE A 210 12.58 12.34 14.65
C ILE A 210 12.98 11.01 14.00
N VAL A 211 13.31 11.01 12.71
CA VAL A 211 13.77 9.82 11.98
C VAL A 211 15.10 9.29 12.55
N ILE A 212 16.00 10.17 13.00
CA ILE A 212 17.28 9.80 13.63
C ILE A 212 17.11 9.42 15.12
N GLY A 213 16.15 10.03 15.82
CA GLY A 213 15.86 9.87 17.26
C GLY A 213 16.73 10.75 18.19
N GLU A 214 16.13 11.29 19.27
CA GLU A 214 16.79 12.22 20.24
C GLU A 214 17.91 11.59 21.08
N ARG A 215 17.79 10.31 21.39
CA ARG A 215 18.92 9.48 21.77
C ARG A 215 19.03 8.44 20.69
N ARG A 216 20.25 8.22 20.22
CA ARG A 216 20.64 7.07 19.42
C ARG A 216 20.24 5.78 20.17
N GLN A 217 18.97 5.43 20.19
CA GLN A 217 18.42 4.30 20.95
C GLN A 217 17.22 3.72 20.20
N HIS A 218 16.42 4.54 19.50
CA HIS A 218 15.40 4.01 18.58
C HIS A 218 16.01 3.45 17.30
N VAL A 219 17.01 4.14 16.73
CA VAL A 219 17.79 3.62 15.59
C VAL A 219 18.94 2.72 16.08
N GLU A 220 19.45 2.91 17.30
CA GLU A 220 20.71 2.29 17.76
C GLU A 220 20.57 0.90 18.40
N LYS A 221 19.35 0.43 18.73
CA LYS A 221 19.14 -1.00 19.06
C LYS A 221 19.20 -1.89 17.81
N SER A 222 19.07 -1.30 16.62
CA SER A 222 18.95 -2.01 15.35
C SER A 222 20.03 -1.65 14.32
N TRP A 223 20.64 -0.45 14.36
CA TRP A 223 21.50 0.04 13.28
C TRP A 223 22.60 0.97 13.84
N ARG A 224 23.86 0.51 13.86
CA ARG A 224 25.01 1.27 14.43
C ARG A 224 26.06 1.68 13.37
N ARG A 225 26.23 3.02 13.26
CA ARG A 225 27.41 3.84 12.82
C ARG A 225 27.62 3.96 11.29
N ARG A 226 27.98 5.10 10.64
CA ARG A 226 28.28 6.51 10.98
C ARG A 226 28.46 7.27 9.64
N ALA A 227 27.97 8.52 9.45
CA ALA A 227 28.54 9.49 8.49
C ALA A 227 28.01 10.92 8.72
N GLN A 228 28.81 11.91 8.35
CA GLN A 228 28.76 13.29 8.81
C GLN A 228 28.63 14.27 7.63
N ARG A 229 27.86 15.35 7.86
CA ARG A 229 27.76 16.66 7.17
C ARG A 229 27.03 16.83 5.80
N ASN A 230 26.00 17.69 5.90
CA ASN A 230 25.43 18.73 5.02
C ASN A 230 24.44 18.46 3.87
N ARG A 231 23.35 19.24 3.98
CA ARG A 231 22.15 19.52 3.16
C ARG A 231 21.14 18.38 2.94
N SER A 232 19.98 18.52 3.62
CA SER A 232 18.68 17.83 3.47
C SER A 232 18.60 16.30 3.46
N VAL A 233 19.72 15.58 3.52
CA VAL A 233 19.75 14.12 3.42
C VAL A 233 20.02 13.47 4.77
N ALA A 234 19.30 12.40 5.11
CA ALA A 234 19.70 11.46 6.16
C ALA A 234 20.17 10.17 5.49
N ARG A 235 21.49 9.93 5.49
CA ARG A 235 22.08 8.69 4.99
C ARG A 235 22.17 7.70 6.15
N ALA A 236 21.41 6.61 6.07
CA ALA A 236 21.47 5.50 7.02
C ALA A 236 21.89 4.25 6.24
N SER A 237 23.16 3.86 6.37
CA SER A 237 23.68 2.61 5.81
C SER A 237 23.43 1.46 6.79
N SER A 238 22.93 0.33 6.29
CA SER A 238 22.43 -0.78 7.11
C SER A 238 22.57 -2.09 6.33
N VAL A 239 23.26 -3.09 6.89
CA VAL A 239 23.47 -4.39 6.22
C VAL A 239 22.34 -5.34 6.61
N PHE A 240 21.62 -5.89 5.64
CA PHE A 240 20.50 -6.81 5.87
C PHE A 240 20.92 -8.24 5.47
N ARG A 241 20.62 -9.22 6.32
CA ARG A 241 20.75 -10.64 5.99
C ARG A 241 19.35 -11.17 5.68
N VAL A 242 19.13 -11.73 4.49
CA VAL A 242 17.86 -12.35 4.13
C VAL A 242 18.07 -13.86 4.18
N ASP A 243 17.63 -14.50 5.26
CA ASP A 243 17.51 -15.96 5.31
C ASP A 243 16.05 -16.31 4.96
N GLY A 244 15.80 -17.44 4.29
CA GLY A 244 14.52 -17.84 3.68
C GLY A 244 13.27 -17.98 4.58
N GLN A 245 13.27 -17.41 5.79
CA GLN A 245 12.12 -17.28 6.69
C GLN A 245 11.93 -15.86 7.27
N GLY A 246 12.68 -14.85 6.80
CA GLY A 246 12.51 -13.46 7.20
C GLY A 246 13.82 -12.68 7.26
N ALA A 247 13.75 -11.36 7.04
CA ALA A 247 14.91 -10.48 7.09
C ALA A 247 15.40 -10.29 8.54
N SER A 248 16.68 -10.58 8.81
CA SER A 248 17.34 -10.34 10.09
C SER A 248 18.59 -9.48 9.88
N ALA A 249 18.79 -8.45 10.70
CA ALA A 249 19.96 -7.57 10.63
C ALA A 249 21.17 -8.26 11.29
N VAL A 250 22.28 -8.42 10.56
CA VAL A 250 23.53 -8.98 11.12
C VAL A 250 24.69 -8.05 10.81
N ALA A 251 25.49 -7.73 11.84
CA ALA A 251 26.68 -6.91 11.73
C ALA A 251 27.85 -7.69 11.11
N ALA A 252 28.56 -7.08 10.16
CA ALA A 252 29.90 -7.49 9.75
C ALA A 252 30.89 -6.34 10.03
N ARG A 253 32.11 -6.70 10.42
CA ARG A 253 33.16 -5.81 10.96
C ARG A 253 33.64 -4.75 9.98
#